data_AF-A0A3C1DWB2-F1
#
_entry.id   AF-A0A3C1DWB2-F1
#
_cell.length_a   1.000
_cell.length_b   1.000
_cell.length_c   1.000
_cell.angle_alpha   90.00
_cell.angle_beta   90.00
_cell.angle_gamma   90.00
#
_symmetry.space_group_name_H-M   'P 1'
#
loop_
_entity.id
_entity.type
_entity.pdbx_description
1 polymer ?
#
loop_
_entity_poly.entity_id
_entity_poly.type
_entity_poly.pdbx_seq_one_letter_code
_entity_poly.pdbx_strand_id
1 'polypeptide(L)'
;PIGIPTVFVEPVEDPLGDLVSRFARTHAPFTVSAVAERFGLGTAVVHDALRRLASQRRVVEGEFRPGSTGSEWCDVEVLRRLRSRSLAALRHEVEPVDAATLGRFLPAWQHVTEPLRGVDGLATVIDQLAGVALPASAWESLVLPSRVKDYSPVMLDELTASGEVIWSGGGALPGNDGWMSLHLAETAALTLPEPTGAETTELQRSVLASLAGGGAYFFRQLSNAVGSTDDRELVAALWDLAWSGLVTNDTLAPLRAYLGATTTKPRTAPRSRAYRGRARPALPSQGGPPSAAGRWSLLPLAEPDATVRGVATAEQLLERYGVVTRGAVVSEGIRGGFALAYRVLSGFEDTGRARRGYFVEGLGAAQFATGATVDRLRSFAREPDPERDLSTVTLAATDPANPYGAALPWPQSPPADDDRRGHRPGRKAGALVVLVDGELALYVERGGKTMLTFGSPQRSIVAAAQSLAAAVRRSGGRLKVERVDGAFVVGTPVGAALVDAGFSATPQGLRLRA
;
A
#
# COMPACT_ATOMS: atom_id res chain seq x y z
N PRO A 1 -65.94 -16.82 12.31
CA PRO A 1 -66.95 -15.88 11.76
C PRO A 1 -67.12 -16.11 10.26
N ILE A 2 -68.35 -16.23 9.77
CA ILE A 2 -68.63 -16.53 8.35
C ILE A 2 -68.31 -15.27 7.53
N GLY A 3 -67.36 -15.36 6.59
CA GLY A 3 -66.95 -14.27 5.70
C GLY A 3 -65.51 -13.75 5.83
N ILE A 4 -64.70 -14.32 6.74
CA ILE A 4 -63.28 -13.98 6.86
C ILE A 4 -62.45 -14.88 5.93
N PRO A 5 -61.57 -14.34 5.06
CA PRO A 5 -60.67 -15.15 4.23
C PRO A 5 -59.86 -16.14 5.08
N THR A 6 -59.66 -17.36 4.58
CA THR A 6 -59.00 -18.47 5.31
C THR A 6 -57.62 -18.10 5.84
N VAL A 7 -56.89 -17.21 5.15
CA VAL A 7 -55.59 -16.67 5.54
C VAL A 7 -55.60 -15.96 6.91
N PHE A 8 -56.76 -15.48 7.39
CA PHE A 8 -56.89 -14.84 8.70
C PHE A 8 -57.47 -15.76 9.79
N VAL A 9 -57.77 -17.02 9.45
CA VAL A 9 -58.33 -18.03 10.37
C VAL A 9 -57.32 -19.15 10.64
N GLU A 10 -56.24 -19.22 9.85
CA GLU A 10 -55.13 -20.13 10.10
C GLU A 10 -54.40 -19.78 11.40
N PRO A 11 -54.14 -20.77 12.28
CA PRO A 11 -53.42 -20.54 13.51
C PRO A 11 -51.98 -20.12 13.21
N VAL A 12 -51.59 -18.94 13.69
CA VAL A 12 -50.22 -18.43 13.62
C VAL A 12 -49.46 -18.93 14.84
N GLU A 13 -48.21 -19.37 14.65
CA GLU A 13 -47.38 -19.94 15.71
C GLU A 13 -47.03 -18.92 16.82
N ASP A 14 -46.79 -17.66 16.45
CA ASP A 14 -46.52 -16.56 17.40
C ASP A 14 -47.28 -15.27 17.03
N PRO A 15 -48.59 -15.19 17.30
CA PRO A 15 -49.42 -14.06 16.88
C PRO A 15 -49.01 -12.75 17.57
N LEU A 16 -48.53 -12.82 18.83
CA LEU A 16 -48.06 -11.66 19.58
C LEU A 16 -46.71 -11.16 19.05
N GLY A 17 -45.74 -12.06 18.83
CA GLY A 17 -44.43 -11.69 18.28
C GLY A 17 -44.55 -11.10 16.88
N ASP A 18 -45.46 -11.61 16.05
CA ASP A 18 -45.73 -11.05 14.72
C ASP A 18 -46.35 -9.66 14.78
N LEU A 19 -47.28 -9.43 15.69
CA LEU A 19 -47.90 -8.12 15.92
C LEU A 19 -46.84 -7.08 16.33
N VAL A 20 -46.01 -7.42 17.32
CA VAL A 20 -44.93 -6.55 17.82
C VAL A 20 -43.87 -6.31 16.75
N SER A 21 -43.49 -7.33 15.97
CA SER A 21 -42.53 -7.16 14.87
C SER A 21 -43.07 -6.28 13.73
N ARG A 22 -44.37 -6.35 13.41
CA ARG A 22 -44.99 -5.44 12.43
C ARG A 22 -44.97 -3.99 12.93
N PHE A 23 -45.24 -3.77 14.21
CA PHE A 23 -45.13 -2.44 14.82
C PHE A 23 -43.68 -1.92 14.76
N ALA A 24 -42.70 -2.75 15.09
CA ALA A 24 -41.29 -2.39 15.08
C ALA A 24 -40.78 -1.94 13.70
N ARG A 25 -41.28 -2.55 12.61
CA ARG A 25 -40.90 -2.19 11.23
C ARG A 25 -41.39 -0.82 10.76
N THR A 26 -42.31 -0.19 11.49
CA THR A 26 -42.98 1.05 11.06
C THR A 26 -42.84 2.20 12.06
N HIS A 27 -42.61 1.92 13.35
CA HIS A 27 -42.64 2.93 14.42
C HIS A 27 -41.31 3.07 15.16
N ALA A 28 -40.18 2.63 14.59
CA ALA A 28 -38.89 2.71 15.26
C ALA A 28 -38.25 4.12 15.20
N PRO A 29 -37.55 4.57 16.25
CA PRO A 29 -37.43 3.97 17.59
C PRO A 29 -38.72 4.08 18.43
N PHE A 30 -39.02 3.12 19.31
CA PHE A 30 -40.19 3.15 20.18
C PHE A 30 -39.90 2.60 21.59
N THR A 31 -40.78 2.88 22.56
CA THR A 31 -40.70 2.34 23.92
C THR A 31 -41.66 1.17 24.12
N VAL A 32 -41.44 0.35 25.15
CA VAL A 32 -42.36 -0.75 25.53
C VAL A 32 -43.79 -0.23 25.74
N SER A 33 -43.94 0.92 26.39
CA SER A 33 -45.24 1.54 26.66
C SER A 33 -46.01 1.89 25.38
N ALA A 34 -45.33 2.36 24.34
CA ALA A 34 -45.98 2.71 23.07
C ALA A 34 -46.66 1.52 22.39
N VAL A 35 -46.07 0.33 22.49
CA VAL A 35 -46.65 -0.91 21.95
C VAL A 35 -47.80 -1.41 22.83
N ALA A 36 -47.63 -1.35 24.16
CA ALA A 36 -48.65 -1.73 25.13
C ALA A 36 -49.92 -0.88 24.96
N GLU A 37 -49.78 0.45 24.84
CA GLU A 37 -50.89 1.37 24.60
C GLU A 37 -51.55 1.11 23.24
N ARG A 38 -50.76 0.89 22.18
CA ARG A 38 -51.30 0.67 20.83
C ARG A 38 -52.21 -0.55 20.74
N PHE A 39 -51.85 -1.63 21.42
CA PHE A 39 -52.53 -2.92 21.29
C PHE A 39 -53.35 -3.32 22.52
N GLY A 40 -53.39 -2.47 23.56
CA GLY A 40 -54.11 -2.77 24.80
C GLY A 40 -53.49 -3.94 25.58
N LEU A 41 -52.18 -4.09 25.52
CA LEU A 41 -51.43 -5.20 26.14
C LEU A 41 -50.72 -4.74 27.41
N GLY A 42 -50.48 -5.68 28.34
CA GLY A 42 -49.64 -5.41 29.51
C GLY A 42 -48.17 -5.17 29.11
N THR A 43 -47.52 -4.17 29.70
CA THR A 43 -46.12 -3.82 29.42
C THR A 43 -45.15 -4.99 29.63
N ALA A 44 -45.38 -5.83 30.64
CA ALA A 44 -44.59 -7.04 30.89
C ALA A 44 -44.68 -8.06 29.74
N VAL A 45 -45.89 -8.23 29.15
CA VAL A 45 -46.14 -9.15 28.04
C VAL A 45 -45.44 -8.67 26.76
N VAL A 46 -45.50 -7.36 26.50
CA VAL A 46 -44.79 -6.72 25.39
C VAL A 46 -43.29 -6.82 25.56
N HIS A 47 -42.78 -6.57 26.78
CA HIS A 47 -41.35 -6.65 27.06
C HIS A 47 -40.78 -8.06 26.84
N ASP A 48 -41.50 -9.09 27.26
CA ASP A 48 -41.11 -10.48 27.02
C ASP A 48 -41.12 -10.84 25.52
N ALA A 49 -42.14 -10.38 24.78
CA ALA A 49 -42.18 -10.54 23.32
C ALA A 49 -41.01 -9.83 22.62
N LEU A 50 -40.64 -8.61 23.06
CA LEU A 50 -39.49 -7.87 22.55
C LEU A 50 -38.17 -8.58 22.87
N ARG A 51 -38.00 -9.11 24.09
CA ARG A 51 -36.83 -9.92 24.47
C ARG A 51 -36.69 -11.17 23.60
N ARG A 52 -37.80 -11.86 23.30
CA ARG A 52 -37.81 -13.01 22.37
C ARG A 52 -37.44 -12.59 20.95
N LEU A 53 -37.97 -11.47 20.46
CA LEU A 53 -37.58 -10.94 19.15
C LEU A 53 -36.10 -10.49 19.12
N ALA A 54 -35.57 -10.01 20.24
CA ALA A 54 -34.16 -9.62 20.38
C ALA A 54 -33.22 -10.82 20.37
N SER A 55 -33.59 -11.91 21.05
CA SER A 55 -32.82 -13.17 20.99
C SER A 55 -32.81 -13.76 19.57
N GLN A 56 -33.86 -13.52 18.79
CA GLN A 56 -33.95 -13.82 17.36
C GLN A 56 -33.26 -12.77 16.45
N ARG A 57 -32.63 -11.74 17.02
CA ARG A 57 -31.97 -10.63 16.30
C ARG A 57 -32.88 -9.85 15.34
N ARG A 58 -34.18 -9.78 15.62
CA ARG A 58 -35.16 -9.00 14.82
C ARG A 58 -35.28 -7.55 15.31
N VAL A 59 -35.12 -7.33 16.61
CA VAL A 59 -35.12 -6.02 17.24
C VAL A 59 -33.88 -5.84 18.14
N VAL A 60 -33.50 -4.61 18.41
CA VAL A 60 -32.40 -4.24 19.31
C VAL A 60 -32.91 -3.24 20.35
N GLU A 61 -32.46 -3.42 21.59
CA GLU A 61 -32.68 -2.52 22.71
C GLU A 61 -31.53 -1.51 22.81
N GLY A 62 -31.82 -0.23 23.05
CA GLY A 62 -30.82 0.81 23.21
C GLY A 62 -31.40 2.22 23.34
N GLU A 63 -30.53 3.22 23.37
CA GLU A 63 -30.90 4.64 23.36
C GLU A 63 -30.68 5.19 21.96
N PHE A 64 -31.76 5.47 21.22
CA PHE A 64 -31.67 5.83 19.80
C PHE A 64 -31.97 7.31 19.52
N ARG A 65 -32.65 8.01 20.44
CA ARG A 65 -32.98 9.43 20.31
C ARG A 65 -32.13 10.31 21.26
N PRO A 66 -31.69 11.50 20.84
CA PRO A 66 -30.97 12.42 21.72
C PRO A 66 -31.84 12.84 22.91
N GLY A 67 -31.33 12.66 24.14
CA GLY A 67 -32.03 13.05 25.36
C GLY A 67 -33.17 12.11 25.79
N SER A 68 -33.29 10.91 25.21
CA SER A 68 -34.19 9.89 25.74
C SER A 68 -33.62 9.29 27.03
N THR A 69 -34.50 9.01 28.00
CA THR A 69 -34.15 8.31 29.24
C THR A 69 -34.90 6.98 29.29
N GLY A 70 -34.17 5.87 29.29
CA GLY A 70 -34.71 4.50 29.34
C GLY A 70 -34.59 3.74 28.02
N SER A 71 -34.84 2.42 28.08
CA SER A 71 -34.66 1.52 26.93
C SER A 71 -35.68 1.76 25.81
N GLU A 72 -35.18 2.11 24.63
CA GLU A 72 -35.94 2.11 23.37
C GLU A 72 -35.64 0.83 22.58
N TRP A 73 -36.55 0.49 21.66
CA TRP A 73 -36.49 -0.66 20.80
C TRP A 73 -36.55 -0.24 19.34
N CYS A 74 -35.79 -0.93 18.49
CA CYS A 74 -35.75 -0.67 17.06
C CYS A 74 -35.66 -1.96 16.27
N ASP A 75 -36.39 -2.07 15.16
CA ASP A 75 -36.20 -3.15 14.19
C ASP A 75 -34.83 -3.02 13.51
N VAL A 76 -34.12 -4.14 13.35
CA VAL A 76 -32.73 -4.15 12.83
C VAL A 76 -32.64 -3.57 11.41
N GLU A 77 -33.59 -3.88 10.52
CA GLU A 77 -33.59 -3.37 9.15
C GLU A 77 -34.04 -1.93 9.05
N VAL A 78 -34.93 -1.47 9.94
CA VAL A 78 -35.27 -0.05 10.06
C VAL A 78 -34.09 0.75 10.58
N LEU A 79 -33.42 0.29 11.64
CA LEU A 79 -32.22 0.94 12.18
C LEU A 79 -31.12 1.07 11.12
N ARG A 80 -30.87 -0.01 10.37
CA ARG A 80 -29.91 -0.02 9.26
C ARG A 80 -30.27 1.01 8.19
N ARG A 81 -31.54 1.10 7.80
CA ARG A 81 -32.03 2.12 6.84
C ARG A 81 -31.91 3.55 7.37
N LEU A 82 -32.27 3.79 8.64
CA LEU A 82 -32.15 5.10 9.28
C LEU A 82 -30.68 5.55 9.36
N ARG A 83 -29.78 4.64 9.77
CA ARG A 83 -28.34 4.87 9.80
C ARG A 83 -27.81 5.19 8.40
N SER A 84 -28.17 4.39 7.39
CA SER A 84 -27.77 4.60 5.99
C SER A 84 -28.24 5.95 5.43
N ARG A 85 -29.49 6.37 5.71
CA ARG A 85 -30.03 7.68 5.29
C ARG A 85 -29.37 8.85 6.03
N SER A 86 -29.10 8.70 7.32
CA SER A 86 -28.41 9.73 8.11
C SER A 86 -26.97 9.92 7.64
N LEU A 87 -26.27 8.81 7.36
CA LEU A 87 -24.95 8.84 6.72
C LEU A 87 -25.03 9.50 5.34
N ALA A 88 -26.01 9.16 4.51
CA ALA A 88 -26.19 9.77 3.19
C ALA A 88 -26.42 11.29 3.25
N ALA A 89 -27.16 11.80 4.24
CA ALA A 89 -27.33 13.24 4.45
C ALA A 89 -25.98 13.91 4.79
N LEU A 90 -25.20 13.34 5.70
CA LEU A 90 -23.87 13.84 6.09
C LEU A 90 -22.85 13.81 4.94
N ARG A 91 -23.01 12.94 3.94
CA ARG A 91 -22.13 12.89 2.75
C ARG A 91 -22.26 14.15 1.87
N HIS A 92 -23.43 14.80 1.89
CA HIS A 92 -23.69 15.97 1.04
C HIS A 92 -23.17 17.28 1.64
N GLU A 93 -22.74 17.29 2.90
CA GLU A 93 -22.26 18.47 3.61
C GLU A 93 -20.75 18.73 3.42
N VAL A 94 -20.07 17.91 2.59
CA VAL A 94 -18.62 17.92 2.45
C VAL A 94 -18.19 18.55 1.12
N GLU A 95 -17.52 19.71 1.20
CA GLU A 95 -16.78 20.28 0.06
C GLU A 95 -15.55 19.41 -0.25
N PRO A 96 -15.37 18.98 -1.51
CA PRO A 96 -14.21 18.21 -1.95
C PRO A 96 -12.95 19.09 -2.01
N VAL A 97 -11.78 18.48 -1.83
CA VAL A 97 -10.48 19.14 -2.04
C VAL A 97 -9.97 18.94 -3.46
N ASP A 98 -9.13 19.87 -3.93
CA ASP A 98 -8.49 19.76 -5.24
C ASP A 98 -7.45 18.62 -5.33
N ALA A 99 -7.02 18.32 -6.56
CA ALA A 99 -6.02 17.29 -6.83
C ALA A 99 -4.65 17.60 -6.18
N ALA A 100 -4.24 18.86 -6.15
CA ALA A 100 -2.99 19.29 -5.55
C ALA A 100 -2.97 19.04 -4.03
N THR A 101 -4.12 19.16 -3.36
CA THR A 101 -4.27 18.82 -1.93
C THR A 101 -3.97 17.34 -1.69
N LEU A 102 -4.50 16.44 -2.52
CA LEU A 102 -4.13 15.01 -2.43
C LEU A 102 -2.62 14.79 -2.68
N GLY A 103 -2.06 15.54 -3.63
CA GLY A 103 -0.62 15.60 -3.91
C GLY A 103 0.28 16.04 -2.76
N ARG A 104 -0.23 16.89 -1.86
CA ARG A 104 0.48 17.30 -0.64
C ARG A 104 0.22 16.33 0.51
N PHE A 105 -1.03 15.89 0.65
CA PHE A 105 -1.47 15.00 1.73
C PHE A 105 -0.79 13.63 1.66
N LEU A 106 -0.77 12.98 0.50
CA LEU A 106 -0.36 11.57 0.42
C LEU A 106 1.12 11.34 0.76
N PRO A 107 2.09 12.16 0.28
CA PRO A 107 3.48 12.08 0.73
C PRO A 107 3.65 12.32 2.23
N ALA A 108 2.89 13.26 2.81
CA ALA A 108 2.93 13.52 4.25
C ALA A 108 2.31 12.38 5.07
N TRP A 109 1.19 11.82 4.59
CA TRP A 109 0.50 10.66 5.17
C TRP A 109 1.40 9.42 5.24
N GLN A 110 2.27 9.25 4.23
CA GLN A 110 3.25 8.16 4.17
C GLN A 110 4.65 8.56 4.64
N HIS A 111 4.76 9.57 5.51
CA HIS A 111 6.01 9.96 6.18
C HIS A 111 7.15 10.43 5.26
N VAL A 112 6.89 10.79 4.01
CA VAL A 112 7.93 11.31 3.11
C VAL A 112 8.32 12.75 3.46
N THR A 113 7.33 13.57 3.86
CA THR A 113 7.57 14.96 4.25
C THR A 113 8.02 15.06 5.71
N GLU A 114 7.54 14.16 6.56
CA GLU A 114 7.85 14.08 7.99
C GLU A 114 8.43 12.68 8.31
N PRO A 115 9.72 12.45 8.00
CA PRO A 115 10.32 11.13 8.13
C PRO A 115 10.50 10.71 9.58
N LEU A 116 10.21 9.43 9.82
CA LEU A 116 10.43 8.73 11.08
C LEU A 116 11.93 8.49 11.30
N ARG A 117 12.29 7.87 12.44
CA ARG A 117 13.68 7.57 12.82
C ARG A 117 13.81 6.19 13.42
N GLY A 118 15.00 5.61 13.27
CA GLY A 118 15.37 4.34 13.89
C GLY A 118 14.60 3.12 13.37
N VAL A 119 14.81 1.99 14.04
CA VAL A 119 14.25 0.69 13.68
C VAL A 119 12.72 0.66 13.86
N ASP A 120 12.20 1.25 14.94
CA ASP A 120 10.74 1.34 15.17
C ASP A 120 10.04 2.13 14.05
N GLY A 121 10.63 3.26 13.64
CA GLY A 121 10.13 4.05 12.52
C GLY A 121 10.17 3.28 11.20
N LEU A 122 11.19 2.44 10.99
CA LEU A 122 11.25 1.56 9.83
C LEU A 122 10.14 0.49 9.87
N ALA A 123 9.88 -0.13 11.03
CA ALA A 123 8.81 -1.10 11.20
C ALA A 123 7.44 -0.48 10.90
N THR A 124 7.16 0.74 11.39
CA THR A 124 5.92 1.48 11.05
C THR A 124 5.78 1.74 9.55
N VAL A 125 6.86 2.12 8.87
CA VAL A 125 6.84 2.32 7.40
C VAL A 125 6.58 1.01 6.67
N ILE A 126 7.20 -0.09 7.10
CA ILE A 126 7.01 -1.42 6.51
C ILE A 126 5.57 -1.88 6.72
N ASP A 127 5.00 -1.66 7.90
CA ASP A 127 3.60 -1.98 8.19
C ASP A 127 2.65 -1.24 7.24
N GLN A 128 2.78 0.08 7.13
CA GLN A 128 1.94 0.88 6.23
C GLN A 128 2.09 0.45 4.75
N LEU A 129 3.30 0.07 4.33
CA LEU A 129 3.60 -0.35 2.96
C LEU A 129 3.53 -1.88 2.75
N ALA A 130 3.02 -2.63 3.73
CA ALA A 130 3.08 -4.09 3.70
C ALA A 130 2.40 -4.66 2.44
N GLY A 131 3.09 -5.52 1.70
CA GLY A 131 2.58 -6.13 0.47
C GLY A 131 2.66 -5.27 -0.80
N VAL A 132 3.06 -4.00 -0.74
CA VAL A 132 3.21 -3.18 -1.96
C VAL A 132 4.40 -3.67 -2.79
N ALA A 133 4.14 -4.08 -4.04
CA ALA A 133 5.18 -4.51 -4.96
C ALA A 133 5.92 -3.29 -5.54
N LEU A 134 7.18 -3.11 -5.16
CA LEU A 134 8.07 -2.06 -5.68
C LEU A 134 9.34 -2.68 -6.27
N PRO A 135 10.06 -1.99 -7.18
CA PRO A 135 11.35 -2.48 -7.65
C PRO A 135 12.30 -2.69 -6.47
N ALA A 136 12.97 -3.83 -6.40
CA ALA A 136 13.89 -4.19 -5.32
C ALA A 136 14.99 -3.12 -5.15
N SER A 137 15.49 -2.60 -6.27
CA SER A 137 16.46 -1.50 -6.27
C SER A 137 15.94 -0.18 -5.69
N ALA A 138 14.62 0.07 -5.69
CA ALA A 138 14.02 1.32 -5.22
C ALA A 138 13.80 1.35 -3.70
N TRP A 139 13.63 0.19 -3.05
CA TRP A 139 13.37 0.10 -1.61
C TRP A 139 14.42 0.83 -0.77
N GLU A 140 15.68 0.45 -0.90
CA GLU A 140 16.77 1.02 -0.09
C GLU A 140 17.39 2.30 -0.68
N SER A 141 17.07 2.65 -1.93
CA SER A 141 17.64 3.84 -2.59
C SER A 141 16.71 5.06 -2.58
N LEU A 142 15.39 4.86 -2.54
CA LEU A 142 14.39 5.93 -2.66
C LEU A 142 13.26 5.82 -1.64
N VAL A 143 12.69 4.63 -1.44
CA VAL A 143 11.44 4.45 -0.69
C VAL A 143 11.66 4.55 0.82
N LEU A 144 12.56 3.75 1.39
CA LEU A 144 12.86 3.76 2.83
C LEU A 144 13.65 5.01 3.26
N PRO A 145 14.71 5.45 2.54
CA PRO A 145 15.46 6.65 2.93
C PRO A 145 14.67 7.96 2.83
N SER A 146 13.54 7.97 2.10
CA SER A 146 12.64 9.13 2.07
C SER A 146 11.70 9.20 3.27
N ARG A 147 11.46 8.06 3.96
CA ARG A 147 10.53 7.93 5.09
C ARG A 147 11.21 7.75 6.44
N VAL A 148 12.47 7.32 6.46
CA VAL A 148 13.28 7.14 7.67
C VAL A 148 14.55 7.96 7.52
N LYS A 149 14.71 9.01 8.35
CA LYS A 149 15.75 10.03 8.19
C LYS A 149 17.17 9.48 8.29
N ASP A 150 17.38 8.53 9.20
CA ASP A 150 18.65 7.88 9.53
C ASP A 150 18.72 6.44 9.01
N TYR A 151 17.93 6.13 7.97
CA TYR A 151 17.87 4.79 7.40
C TYR A 151 19.26 4.24 7.08
N SER A 152 19.54 3.04 7.56
CA SER A 152 20.69 2.25 7.16
C SER A 152 20.27 0.81 6.84
N PRO A 153 20.92 0.15 5.86
CA PRO A 153 20.61 -1.24 5.50
C PRO A 153 20.64 -2.23 6.68
N VAL A 154 21.45 -1.92 7.72
CA VAL A 154 21.57 -2.72 8.94
C VAL A 154 20.26 -2.79 9.71
N MET A 155 19.47 -1.71 9.73
CA MET A 155 18.16 -1.70 10.41
C MET A 155 17.20 -2.72 9.78
N LEU A 156 17.21 -2.82 8.45
CA LEU A 156 16.37 -3.78 7.75
C LEU A 156 16.89 -5.21 7.92
N ASP A 157 18.22 -5.40 7.92
CA ASP A 157 18.81 -6.71 8.22
C ASP A 157 18.51 -7.18 9.66
N GLU A 158 18.45 -6.26 10.62
CA GLU A 158 18.06 -6.54 12.01
C GLU A 158 16.60 -7.05 12.08
N LEU A 159 15.68 -6.38 11.40
CA LEU A 159 14.27 -6.78 11.35
C LEU A 159 14.04 -8.11 10.62
N THR A 160 14.80 -8.40 9.55
CA THR A 160 14.67 -9.69 8.86
C THR A 160 15.34 -10.83 9.62
N ALA A 161 16.49 -10.57 10.27
CA ALA A 161 17.22 -11.59 11.01
C ALA A 161 16.53 -11.96 12.34
N SER A 162 15.82 -11.01 12.96
CA SER A 162 14.95 -11.27 14.12
C SER A 162 13.65 -12.00 13.74
N GLY A 163 13.30 -12.00 12.45
CA GLY A 163 12.07 -12.60 11.94
C GLY A 163 10.84 -11.70 12.12
N GLU A 164 11.01 -10.41 12.42
CA GLU A 164 9.91 -9.44 12.49
C GLU A 164 9.42 -9.03 11.10
N VAL A 165 10.33 -9.01 10.11
CA VAL A 165 10.03 -8.67 8.72
C VAL A 165 10.39 -9.82 7.78
N ILE A 166 9.49 -10.09 6.83
CA ILE A 166 9.69 -11.04 5.74
C ILE A 166 9.63 -10.28 4.41
N TRP A 167 10.40 -10.71 3.42
CA TRP A 167 10.32 -10.18 2.06
C TRP A 167 9.93 -11.27 1.06
N SER A 168 9.20 -10.90 0.01
CA SER A 168 8.85 -11.81 -1.09
C SER A 168 9.08 -11.16 -2.44
N GLY A 169 9.48 -11.96 -3.43
CA GLY A 169 9.50 -11.51 -4.82
C GLY A 169 8.12 -11.56 -5.48
N GLY A 170 7.95 -10.74 -6.52
CA GLY A 170 6.72 -10.61 -7.31
C GLY A 170 6.98 -10.56 -8.82
N GLY A 171 8.09 -11.16 -9.26
CA GLY A 171 8.52 -11.26 -10.66
C GLY A 171 9.82 -10.51 -10.96
N ALA A 172 10.63 -11.06 -11.86
CA ALA A 172 11.91 -10.47 -12.26
C ALA A 172 11.72 -9.28 -13.22
N LEU A 173 12.66 -8.34 -13.17
CA LEU A 173 12.79 -7.19 -14.06
C LEU A 173 14.13 -7.25 -14.82
N PRO A 174 14.24 -6.62 -16.00
CA PRO A 174 15.50 -6.57 -16.73
C PRO A 174 16.61 -5.87 -15.94
N GLY A 175 17.81 -6.45 -15.92
CA GLY A 175 19.01 -5.87 -15.30
C GLY A 175 19.26 -6.32 -13.86
N ASN A 176 18.97 -7.59 -13.53
CA ASN A 176 19.09 -8.19 -12.20
C ASN A 176 18.27 -7.47 -11.12
N ASP A 177 17.11 -6.93 -11.47
CA ASP A 177 16.15 -6.33 -10.55
C ASP A 177 14.87 -7.17 -10.53
N GLY A 178 13.93 -6.86 -9.66
CA GLY A 178 12.65 -7.56 -9.56
C GLY A 178 11.64 -6.77 -8.75
N TRP A 179 10.37 -7.14 -8.83
CA TRP A 179 9.36 -6.64 -7.90
C TRP A 179 9.56 -7.35 -6.56
N MET A 180 9.58 -6.58 -5.49
CA MET A 180 9.70 -7.05 -4.12
C MET A 180 8.67 -6.35 -3.24
N SER A 181 8.11 -7.11 -2.30
CA SER A 181 7.26 -6.62 -1.23
C SER A 181 7.89 -6.94 0.13
N LEU A 182 7.65 -6.07 1.11
CA LEU A 182 7.99 -6.28 2.52
C LEU A 182 6.71 -6.55 3.31
N HIS A 183 6.81 -7.35 4.37
CA HIS A 183 5.70 -7.80 5.19
C HIS A 183 6.12 -7.86 6.65
N LEU A 184 5.25 -7.47 7.57
CA LEU A 184 5.41 -7.88 8.97
C LEU A 184 5.12 -9.37 9.09
N ALA A 185 5.93 -10.09 9.87
CA ALA A 185 5.78 -11.53 10.01
C ALA A 185 4.42 -11.94 10.58
N GLU A 186 3.86 -11.14 11.50
CA GLU A 186 2.55 -11.37 12.11
C GLU A 186 1.40 -11.31 11.08
N THR A 187 1.49 -10.42 10.09
CA THR A 187 0.44 -10.18 9.10
C THR A 187 0.82 -10.67 7.69
N ALA A 188 1.93 -11.39 7.55
CA ALA A 188 2.46 -11.84 6.27
C ALA A 188 1.45 -12.68 5.50
N ALA A 189 0.73 -13.60 6.15
CA ALA A 189 -0.28 -14.42 5.51
C ALA A 189 -1.40 -13.60 4.83
N LEU A 190 -1.70 -12.41 5.34
CA LEU A 190 -2.75 -11.54 4.80
C LEU A 190 -2.26 -10.71 3.59
N THR A 191 -1.00 -10.31 3.62
CA THR A 191 -0.39 -9.37 2.66
C THR A 191 0.41 -10.05 1.56
N LEU A 192 0.82 -11.31 1.73
CA LEU A 192 1.54 -12.08 0.71
C LEU A 192 0.66 -12.29 -0.55
N PRO A 193 1.26 -12.18 -1.75
CA PRO A 193 0.58 -12.57 -2.97
C PRO A 193 0.38 -14.09 -2.99
N GLU A 194 -0.71 -14.55 -3.59
CA GLU A 194 -0.84 -15.98 -3.86
C GLU A 194 0.11 -16.39 -4.99
N PRO A 195 0.85 -17.50 -4.85
CA PRO A 195 1.77 -17.96 -5.88
C PRO A 195 1.06 -18.14 -7.23
N THR A 196 1.69 -17.68 -8.30
CA THR A 196 1.11 -17.66 -9.66
C THR A 196 1.09 -19.03 -10.35
N GLY A 197 1.42 -20.12 -9.65
CA GLY A 197 1.35 -21.49 -10.18
C GLY A 197 2.28 -21.74 -11.38
N ALA A 198 3.35 -20.96 -11.51
CA ALA A 198 4.31 -21.10 -12.60
C ALA A 198 4.94 -22.50 -12.63
N GLU A 199 5.22 -23.01 -13.83
CA GLU A 199 5.87 -24.32 -13.99
C GLU A 199 7.28 -24.30 -13.39
N THR A 200 7.51 -25.21 -12.44
CA THR A 200 8.82 -25.36 -11.78
C THR A 200 9.66 -26.46 -12.44
N THR A 201 10.94 -26.20 -12.63
CA THR A 201 11.92 -27.18 -13.12
C THR A 201 12.16 -28.32 -12.10
N GLU A 202 12.81 -29.41 -12.51
CA GLU A 202 13.15 -30.51 -11.60
C GLU A 202 14.06 -30.06 -10.44
N LEU A 203 15.04 -29.21 -10.74
CA LEU A 203 15.93 -28.66 -9.72
C LEU A 203 15.16 -27.79 -8.72
N GLN A 204 14.27 -26.92 -9.23
CA GLN A 204 13.41 -26.09 -8.38
C GLN A 204 12.49 -26.93 -7.49
N ARG A 205 11.88 -28.01 -8.03
CA ARG A 205 11.06 -28.94 -7.23
C ARG A 205 11.86 -29.65 -6.15
N SER A 206 13.10 -30.05 -6.45
CA SER A 206 14.01 -30.66 -5.47
C SER A 206 14.42 -29.69 -4.37
N VAL A 207 14.65 -28.42 -4.70
CA VAL A 207 14.89 -27.35 -3.70
C VAL A 207 13.66 -27.14 -2.81
N LEU A 208 12.47 -27.00 -3.40
CA LEU A 208 11.22 -26.84 -2.65
C LEU A 208 10.95 -28.04 -1.73
N ALA A 209 11.17 -29.26 -2.21
CA ALA A 209 11.03 -30.48 -1.41
C ALA A 209 12.02 -30.52 -0.23
N SER A 210 13.24 -30.04 -0.43
CA SER A 210 14.24 -29.94 0.65
C SER A 210 13.85 -28.91 1.71
N LEU A 211 13.23 -27.80 1.31
CA LEU A 211 12.77 -26.75 2.23
C LEU A 211 11.42 -27.09 2.90
N ALA A 212 10.63 -28.00 2.32
CA ALA A 212 9.31 -28.41 2.84
C ALA A 212 9.36 -29.04 4.24
N GLY A 213 10.52 -29.50 4.70
CA GLY A 213 10.74 -29.96 6.08
C GLY A 213 10.65 -28.86 7.15
N GLY A 214 10.35 -27.62 6.78
CA GLY A 214 10.16 -26.49 7.71
C GLY A 214 11.46 -25.84 8.22
N GLY A 215 12.61 -26.25 7.68
CA GLY A 215 13.91 -25.71 8.03
C GLY A 215 14.36 -24.59 7.09
N ALA A 216 15.18 -23.67 7.62
CA ALA A 216 15.92 -22.70 6.83
C ALA A 216 17.35 -23.22 6.59
N TYR A 217 17.85 -23.13 5.36
CA TYR A 217 19.11 -23.74 4.95
C TYR A 217 20.09 -22.70 4.40
N PHE A 218 21.36 -22.82 4.77
CA PHE A 218 22.43 -22.13 4.06
C PHE A 218 22.63 -22.73 2.67
N PHE A 219 23.14 -21.95 1.72
CA PHE A 219 23.35 -22.39 0.33
C PHE A 219 24.09 -23.73 0.18
N ARG A 220 25.19 -23.95 0.93
CA ARG A 220 25.94 -25.21 0.85
C ARG A 220 25.17 -26.41 1.41
N GLN A 221 24.29 -26.20 2.39
CA GLN A 221 23.42 -27.25 2.89
C GLN A 221 22.37 -27.63 1.84
N LEU A 222 21.80 -26.64 1.14
CA LEU A 222 20.90 -26.88 0.02
C LEU A 222 21.57 -27.60 -1.15
N SER A 223 22.74 -27.12 -1.59
CA SER A 223 23.52 -27.77 -2.67
C SER A 223 23.78 -29.25 -2.37
N ASN A 224 24.17 -29.58 -1.14
CA ASN A 224 24.35 -30.97 -0.72
C ASN A 224 23.03 -31.76 -0.67
N ALA A 225 21.95 -31.15 -0.19
CA ALA A 225 20.63 -31.82 -0.08
C ALA A 225 20.03 -32.17 -1.44
N VAL A 226 20.18 -31.28 -2.44
CA VAL A 226 19.69 -31.52 -3.81
C VAL A 226 20.73 -32.20 -4.71
N GLY A 227 21.95 -32.45 -4.21
CA GLY A 227 23.04 -33.05 -4.98
C GLY A 227 23.55 -32.19 -6.15
N SER A 228 23.33 -30.87 -6.12
CA SER A 228 23.77 -29.96 -7.19
C SER A 228 25.24 -29.58 -7.02
N THR A 229 26.03 -29.77 -8.08
CA THR A 229 27.45 -29.42 -8.17
C THR A 229 27.70 -28.10 -8.90
N ASP A 230 26.67 -27.52 -9.55
CA ASP A 230 26.75 -26.24 -10.25
C ASP A 230 26.14 -25.12 -9.39
N ASP A 231 27.03 -24.34 -8.76
CA ASP A 231 26.63 -23.20 -7.93
C ASP A 231 25.83 -22.14 -8.73
N ARG A 232 26.13 -21.93 -10.02
CA ARG A 232 25.46 -20.89 -10.82
C ARG A 232 24.04 -21.29 -11.15
N GLU A 233 23.84 -22.54 -11.54
CA GLU A 233 22.52 -23.09 -11.83
C GLU A 233 21.64 -23.08 -10.56
N LEU A 234 22.18 -23.48 -9.41
CA LEU A 234 21.44 -23.45 -8.15
C LEU A 234 21.11 -22.03 -7.69
N VAL A 235 22.02 -21.07 -7.86
CA VAL A 235 21.74 -19.64 -7.58
C VAL A 235 20.62 -19.15 -8.50
N ALA A 236 20.64 -19.46 -9.79
CA ALA A 236 19.59 -19.06 -10.72
C ALA A 236 18.23 -19.67 -10.30
N ALA A 237 18.19 -20.97 -10.00
CA ALA A 237 16.98 -21.64 -9.54
C ALA A 237 16.42 -21.04 -8.23
N LEU A 238 17.28 -20.69 -7.27
CA LEU A 238 16.87 -20.03 -6.03
C LEU A 238 16.26 -18.65 -6.29
N TRP A 239 16.87 -17.85 -7.17
CA TRP A 239 16.34 -16.53 -7.52
C TRP A 239 15.05 -16.61 -8.32
N ASP A 240 14.89 -17.58 -9.22
CA ASP A 240 13.62 -17.82 -9.92
C ASP A 240 12.50 -18.20 -8.93
N LEU A 241 12.80 -19.03 -7.93
CA LEU A 241 11.88 -19.36 -6.84
C LEU A 241 11.58 -18.13 -5.97
N ALA A 242 12.57 -17.28 -5.70
CA ALA A 242 12.38 -16.07 -4.90
C ALA A 242 11.48 -15.06 -5.63
N TRP A 243 11.74 -14.85 -6.93
CA TRP A 243 10.94 -13.97 -7.78
C TRP A 243 9.53 -14.49 -8.05
N SER A 244 9.31 -15.80 -8.00
CA SER A 244 7.96 -16.38 -8.04
C SER A 244 7.23 -16.35 -6.69
N GLY A 245 7.86 -15.83 -5.64
CA GLY A 245 7.24 -15.67 -4.32
C GLY A 245 7.09 -17.00 -3.56
N LEU A 246 7.97 -17.98 -3.82
CA LEU A 246 7.94 -19.30 -3.17
C LEU A 246 8.98 -19.44 -2.04
N VAL A 247 10.11 -18.76 -2.17
CA VAL A 247 11.19 -18.79 -1.16
C VAL A 247 11.59 -17.38 -0.74
N THR A 248 12.13 -17.28 0.47
CA THR A 248 12.66 -16.04 1.05
C THR A 248 14.00 -16.28 1.74
N ASN A 249 14.62 -15.22 2.26
CA ASN A 249 15.89 -15.25 2.98
C ASN A 249 15.82 -14.40 4.26
N ASP A 250 16.54 -14.81 5.29
CA ASP A 250 16.62 -14.11 6.59
C ASP A 250 17.40 -12.77 6.56
N THR A 251 17.98 -12.40 5.42
CA THR A 251 18.64 -11.11 5.20
C THR A 251 18.45 -10.61 3.77
N LEU A 252 18.58 -9.30 3.55
CA LEU A 252 18.64 -8.71 2.20
C LEU A 252 20.07 -8.66 1.64
N ALA A 253 21.09 -9.10 2.38
CA ALA A 253 22.46 -9.22 1.89
C ALA A 253 22.59 -9.95 0.53
N PRO A 254 21.97 -11.13 0.29
CA PRO A 254 22.00 -11.78 -1.01
C PRO A 254 21.32 -10.95 -2.10
N LEU A 255 20.21 -10.26 -1.79
CA LEU A 255 19.52 -9.38 -2.73
C LEU A 255 20.39 -8.20 -3.17
N ARG A 256 21.02 -7.52 -2.22
CA ARG A 256 21.95 -6.42 -2.53
C ARG A 256 23.10 -6.90 -3.43
N ALA A 257 23.65 -8.08 -3.14
CA ALA A 257 24.68 -8.69 -3.97
C ALA A 257 24.15 -9.07 -5.37
N TYR A 258 22.92 -9.55 -5.49
CA TYR A 258 22.25 -9.89 -6.76
C TYR A 258 22.01 -8.66 -7.64
N LEU A 259 21.54 -7.56 -7.05
CA LEU A 259 21.37 -6.26 -7.71
C LEU A 259 22.69 -5.64 -8.19
N GLY A 260 23.84 -6.22 -7.82
CA GLY A 260 25.16 -5.67 -8.10
C GLY A 260 25.48 -4.43 -7.26
N ALA A 261 24.75 -4.19 -6.17
CA ALA A 261 25.12 -3.17 -5.21
C ALA A 261 26.47 -3.57 -4.60
N THR A 262 27.49 -2.75 -4.82
CA THR A 262 28.77 -2.88 -4.12
C THR A 262 28.54 -2.51 -2.66
N THR A 263 27.90 -3.39 -1.90
CA THR A 263 27.95 -3.30 -0.45
C THR A 263 29.41 -3.34 -0.07
N THR A 264 29.81 -2.39 0.78
CA THR A 264 31.06 -2.46 1.54
C THR A 264 31.26 -3.89 1.96
N LYS A 265 32.32 -4.54 1.45
CA LYS A 265 32.69 -5.91 1.84
C LYS A 265 32.45 -6.02 3.34
N PRO A 266 31.63 -6.98 3.82
CA PRO A 266 31.49 -7.15 5.26
C PRO A 266 32.90 -7.26 5.80
N ARG A 267 33.27 -6.36 6.71
CA ARG A 267 34.54 -6.44 7.43
C ARG A 267 34.47 -7.76 8.16
N THR A 268 35.03 -8.81 7.56
CA THR A 268 35.33 -10.04 8.26
C THR A 268 36.15 -9.61 9.46
N ALA A 269 35.60 -9.79 10.66
CA ALA A 269 36.35 -9.55 11.88
C ALA A 269 37.70 -10.25 11.71
N PRO A 270 38.84 -9.55 11.82
CA PRO A 270 40.14 -10.17 11.68
C PRO A 270 40.23 -11.25 12.74
N ARG A 271 40.01 -12.50 12.35
CA ARG A 271 40.17 -13.63 13.26
C ARG A 271 41.63 -13.61 13.67
N SER A 272 41.89 -13.29 14.93
CA SER A 272 43.21 -13.41 15.51
C SER A 272 43.70 -14.81 15.20
N ARG A 273 44.77 -14.92 14.39
CA ARG A 273 45.42 -16.20 14.13
C ARG A 273 45.78 -16.77 15.49
N ALA A 274 45.15 -17.87 15.88
CA ALA A 274 45.57 -18.59 17.07
C ALA A 274 47.05 -18.96 16.90
N TYR A 275 47.85 -18.70 17.94
CA TYR A 275 49.32 -18.77 17.98
C TYR A 275 49.91 -20.17 17.69
N ARG A 276 49.09 -21.17 17.35
CA ARG A 276 49.52 -22.51 16.94
C ARG A 276 49.08 -22.79 15.51
N GLY A 277 50.06 -22.82 14.61
CA GLY A 277 49.91 -23.10 13.19
C GLY A 277 49.40 -24.50 12.91
N ARG A 278 48.07 -24.68 12.94
CA ARG A 278 47.44 -25.68 12.07
C ARG A 278 47.15 -25.00 10.74
N ALA A 279 47.98 -25.27 9.75
CA ALA A 279 47.64 -24.99 8.35
C ALA A 279 46.38 -25.80 8.01
N ARG A 280 45.21 -25.16 8.10
CA ARG A 280 44.00 -25.72 7.49
C ARG A 280 44.21 -25.62 5.98
N PRO A 281 44.01 -26.70 5.21
CA PRO A 281 43.90 -26.59 3.76
C PRO A 281 42.93 -25.46 3.43
N ALA A 282 43.21 -24.69 2.37
CA ALA A 282 42.27 -23.71 1.84
C ALA A 282 41.07 -24.46 1.27
N LEU A 283 40.18 -24.93 2.16
CA LEU A 283 38.90 -25.49 1.81
C LEU A 283 38.13 -24.43 1.02
N PRO A 284 37.32 -24.83 0.01
CA PRO A 284 36.36 -23.93 -0.60
C PRO A 284 35.62 -23.19 0.51
N SER A 285 35.34 -21.89 0.33
CA SER A 285 34.59 -21.16 1.36
C SER A 285 33.37 -21.98 1.76
N GLN A 286 33.23 -22.27 3.06
CA GLN A 286 32.02 -22.90 3.59
C GLN A 286 30.76 -22.06 3.28
N GLY A 287 30.94 -20.81 2.85
CA GLY A 287 29.89 -19.98 2.26
C GLY A 287 29.66 -20.27 0.78
N GLY A 288 28.40 -20.19 0.36
CA GLY A 288 28.03 -20.10 -1.04
C GLY A 288 28.39 -18.74 -1.67
N PRO A 289 28.01 -18.51 -2.93
CA PRO A 289 28.12 -17.21 -3.58
C PRO A 289 27.49 -16.08 -2.73
N PRO A 290 28.01 -14.85 -2.76
CA PRO A 290 27.45 -13.73 -1.98
C PRO A 290 25.96 -13.46 -2.28
N SER A 291 25.54 -13.66 -3.53
CA SER A 291 24.14 -13.55 -3.98
C SER A 291 23.23 -14.65 -3.49
N ALA A 292 23.75 -15.64 -2.75
CA ALA A 292 22.98 -16.69 -2.10
C ALA A 292 23.38 -16.88 -0.62
N ALA A 293 23.98 -15.86 -0.01
CA ALA A 293 24.24 -15.83 1.42
C ALA A 293 22.93 -15.87 2.26
N GLY A 294 23.06 -16.02 3.57
CA GLY A 294 21.92 -16.14 4.48
C GLY A 294 21.27 -17.53 4.46
N ARG A 295 20.15 -17.66 5.15
CA ARG A 295 19.35 -18.87 5.22
C ARG A 295 18.11 -18.72 4.35
N TRP A 296 17.97 -19.65 3.42
CA TRP A 296 16.83 -19.74 2.52
C TRP A 296 15.75 -20.63 3.13
N SER A 297 14.49 -20.20 3.03
CA SER A 297 13.33 -20.91 3.57
C SER A 297 12.12 -20.73 2.66
N LEU A 298 11.10 -21.57 2.83
CA LEU A 298 9.82 -21.36 2.16
C LEU A 298 9.11 -20.14 2.73
N LEU A 299 8.42 -19.39 1.86
CA LEU A 299 7.50 -18.36 2.31
C LEU A 299 6.29 -18.99 3.02
N PRO A 300 5.73 -18.33 4.06
CA PRO A 300 4.46 -18.73 4.64
C PRO A 300 3.35 -18.79 3.58
N LEU A 301 2.37 -19.67 3.78
CA LEU A 301 1.20 -19.71 2.92
C LEU A 301 0.33 -18.47 3.17
N ALA A 302 -0.17 -17.87 2.08
CA ALA A 302 -1.17 -16.83 2.17
C ALA A 302 -2.48 -17.38 2.75
N GLU A 303 -3.22 -16.53 3.46
CA GLU A 303 -4.52 -16.86 4.05
C GLU A 303 -5.51 -17.34 2.96
N PRO A 304 -6.03 -18.57 3.04
CA PRO A 304 -6.93 -19.10 2.02
C PRO A 304 -8.33 -18.46 2.04
N ASP A 305 -8.81 -17.94 3.17
CA ASP A 305 -10.13 -17.31 3.24
C ASP A 305 -10.13 -15.92 2.58
N ALA A 306 -10.74 -15.83 1.41
CA ALA A 306 -10.90 -14.61 0.65
C ALA A 306 -11.64 -13.50 1.41
N THR A 307 -12.51 -13.83 2.36
CA THR A 307 -13.24 -12.86 3.20
C THR A 307 -12.29 -12.22 4.20
N VAL A 308 -11.50 -13.02 4.91
CA VAL A 308 -10.49 -12.55 5.87
C VAL A 308 -9.47 -11.66 5.16
N ARG A 309 -8.95 -12.10 4.01
CA ARG A 309 -8.05 -11.30 3.19
C ARG A 309 -8.69 -10.02 2.65
N GLY A 310 -9.96 -10.08 2.25
CA GLY A 310 -10.69 -8.92 1.76
C GLY A 310 -10.83 -7.82 2.81
N VAL A 311 -11.12 -8.20 4.06
CA VAL A 311 -11.17 -7.30 5.22
C VAL A 311 -9.79 -6.70 5.51
N ALA A 312 -8.75 -7.53 5.63
CA ALA A 312 -7.39 -7.07 5.89
C ALA A 312 -6.87 -6.14 4.78
N THR A 313 -7.15 -6.46 3.51
CA THR A 313 -6.77 -5.62 2.38
C THR A 313 -7.47 -4.26 2.41
N ALA A 314 -8.76 -4.22 2.77
CA ALA A 314 -9.51 -2.97 2.89
C ALA A 314 -8.97 -2.07 4.02
N GLU A 315 -8.62 -2.67 5.16
CA GLU A 315 -7.96 -1.98 6.29
C GLU A 315 -6.60 -1.43 5.86
N GLN A 316 -5.78 -2.26 5.21
CA GLN A 316 -4.48 -1.86 4.71
C GLN A 316 -4.56 -0.72 3.69
N LEU A 317 -5.54 -0.74 2.80
CA LEU A 317 -5.75 0.33 1.82
C LEU A 317 -6.11 1.66 2.50
N LEU A 318 -6.95 1.63 3.55
CA LEU A 318 -7.29 2.82 4.34
C LEU A 318 -6.07 3.34 5.09
N GLU A 319 -5.27 2.47 5.70
CA GLU A 319 -4.05 2.85 6.43
C GLU A 319 -2.98 3.42 5.49
N ARG A 320 -2.81 2.83 4.30
CA ARG A 320 -1.78 3.23 3.34
C ARG A 320 -2.10 4.51 2.59
N TYR A 321 -3.33 4.66 2.13
CA TYR A 321 -3.71 5.78 1.27
C TYR A 321 -4.46 6.88 2.00
N GLY A 322 -5.08 6.59 3.14
CA GLY A 322 -6.01 7.46 3.84
C GLY A 322 -7.35 7.63 3.11
N VAL A 323 -7.30 7.96 1.82
CA VAL A 323 -8.45 8.03 0.90
C VAL A 323 -8.31 6.95 -0.17
N VAL A 324 -9.14 5.92 -0.05
CA VAL A 324 -9.17 4.81 -1.00
C VAL A 324 -10.03 5.19 -2.21
N THR A 325 -9.41 5.16 -3.38
CA THR A 325 -10.04 5.44 -4.68
C THR A 325 -9.92 4.24 -5.60
N ARG A 326 -10.76 4.18 -6.65
CA ARG A 326 -10.64 3.14 -7.69
C ARG A 326 -9.23 3.09 -8.29
N GLY A 327 -8.65 4.25 -8.59
CA GLY A 327 -7.34 4.35 -9.23
C GLY A 327 -6.22 3.77 -8.37
N ALA A 328 -6.22 4.04 -7.06
CA ALA A 328 -5.26 3.48 -6.13
C ALA A 328 -5.33 1.94 -6.07
N VAL A 329 -6.52 1.37 -5.92
CA VAL A 329 -6.71 -0.10 -5.86
C VAL A 329 -6.28 -0.79 -7.14
N VAL A 330 -6.59 -0.19 -8.31
CA VAL A 330 -6.18 -0.75 -9.60
C VAL A 330 -4.67 -0.68 -9.78
N SER A 331 -4.03 0.41 -9.34
CA SER A 331 -2.58 0.57 -9.46
C SER A 331 -1.78 -0.46 -8.67
N GLU A 332 -2.32 -0.98 -7.56
CA GLU A 332 -1.65 -2.00 -6.76
C GLU A 332 -1.88 -3.43 -7.25
N GLY A 333 -2.80 -3.64 -8.20
CA GLY A 333 -3.08 -4.97 -8.73
C GLY A 333 -3.80 -5.89 -7.74
N ILE A 334 -4.59 -5.34 -6.80
CA ILE A 334 -5.34 -6.13 -5.82
C ILE A 334 -6.26 -7.13 -6.51
N ARG A 335 -6.18 -8.41 -6.11
CA ARG A 335 -7.03 -9.48 -6.64
C ARG A 335 -8.50 -9.21 -6.35
N GLY A 336 -9.38 -9.46 -7.34
CA GLY A 336 -10.80 -9.07 -7.28
C GLY A 336 -11.04 -7.58 -7.55
N GLY A 337 -9.97 -6.79 -7.68
CA GLY A 337 -9.99 -5.39 -8.07
C GLY A 337 -10.84 -4.50 -7.16
N PHE A 338 -11.24 -3.36 -7.70
CA PHE A 338 -12.04 -2.39 -6.95
C PHE A 338 -13.43 -2.92 -6.56
N ALA A 339 -13.99 -3.90 -7.29
CA ALA A 339 -15.31 -4.43 -6.97
C ALA A 339 -15.34 -5.15 -5.61
N LEU A 340 -14.29 -5.94 -5.32
CA LEU A 340 -14.15 -6.60 -4.02
C LEU A 340 -13.90 -5.58 -2.91
N ALA A 341 -12.93 -4.68 -3.11
CA ALA A 341 -12.62 -3.63 -2.14
C ALA A 341 -13.85 -2.75 -1.83
N TYR A 342 -14.61 -2.37 -2.85
CA TYR A 342 -15.84 -1.58 -2.69
C TYR A 342 -16.88 -2.30 -1.83
N ARG A 343 -17.08 -3.61 -2.01
CA ARG A 343 -18.03 -4.39 -1.21
C ARG A 343 -17.66 -4.38 0.27
N VAL A 344 -16.38 -4.62 0.58
CA VAL A 344 -15.88 -4.64 1.96
C VAL A 344 -15.93 -3.25 2.58
N LEU A 345 -15.45 -2.22 1.87
CA LEU A 345 -15.45 -0.84 2.35
C LEU A 345 -16.88 -0.27 2.53
N SER A 346 -17.85 -0.74 1.75
CA SER A 346 -19.27 -0.41 1.98
C SER A 346 -19.79 -1.05 3.28
N GLY A 347 -19.35 -2.26 3.62
CA GLY A 347 -19.63 -2.87 4.93
C GLY A 347 -18.96 -2.11 6.09
N PHE A 348 -17.75 -1.58 5.88
CA PHE A 348 -17.08 -0.71 6.84
C PHE A 348 -17.86 0.59 7.07
N GLU A 349 -18.52 1.10 6.05
CA GLU A 349 -19.40 2.25 6.17
C GLU A 349 -20.66 1.94 7.01
N ASP A 350 -21.30 0.80 6.79
CA ASP A 350 -22.47 0.37 7.58
C ASP A 350 -22.13 0.22 9.07
N THR A 351 -20.88 -0.14 9.39
CA THR A 351 -20.36 -0.25 10.76
C THR A 351 -19.76 1.05 11.29
N GLY A 352 -19.58 2.08 10.46
CA GLY A 352 -19.03 3.39 10.82
C GLY A 352 -17.50 3.47 10.87
N ARG A 353 -16.80 2.41 10.42
CA ARG A 353 -15.33 2.35 10.33
C ARG A 353 -14.76 3.18 9.19
N ALA A 354 -15.53 3.36 8.13
CA ALA A 354 -15.20 4.22 7.00
C ALA A 354 -16.40 5.08 6.60
N ARG A 355 -16.17 6.11 5.81
CA ARG A 355 -17.20 6.94 5.18
C ARG A 355 -16.98 6.91 3.68
N ARG A 356 -18.05 6.69 2.92
CA ARG A 356 -18.01 6.84 1.47
C ARG A 356 -18.41 8.26 1.10
N GLY A 357 -17.70 8.92 0.19
CA GLY A 357 -18.00 10.29 -0.19
C GLY A 357 -17.24 10.79 -1.40
N TYR A 358 -17.45 12.06 -1.72
CA TYR A 358 -16.67 12.81 -2.70
C TYR A 358 -15.69 13.69 -1.94
N PHE A 359 -14.49 13.18 -1.67
CA PHE A 359 -13.49 13.88 -0.86
C PHE A 359 -12.48 14.63 -1.70
N VAL A 360 -12.11 14.09 -2.86
CA VAL A 360 -11.17 14.68 -3.81
C VAL A 360 -11.85 14.89 -5.17
N GLU A 361 -11.64 16.06 -5.75
CA GLU A 361 -12.22 16.44 -7.03
C GLU A 361 -11.75 15.56 -8.20
N GLY A 362 -12.64 15.33 -9.17
CA GLY A 362 -12.31 14.61 -10.41
C GLY A 362 -12.15 13.09 -10.29
N LEU A 363 -12.26 12.52 -9.08
CA LEU A 363 -12.09 11.08 -8.82
C LEU A 363 -13.41 10.29 -8.69
N GLY A 364 -14.56 10.96 -8.86
CA GLY A 364 -15.90 10.39 -8.71
C GLY A 364 -16.29 10.10 -7.26
N ALA A 365 -17.55 9.72 -7.01
CA ALA A 365 -18.11 9.59 -5.66
C ALA A 365 -17.78 8.27 -4.93
N ALA A 366 -17.04 7.35 -5.57
CA ALA A 366 -16.68 6.06 -5.01
C ALA A 366 -15.34 6.12 -4.26
N GLN A 367 -15.24 7.01 -3.27
CA GLN A 367 -14.06 7.18 -2.42
C GLN A 367 -14.41 6.79 -0.98
N PHE A 368 -13.46 6.18 -0.27
CA PHE A 368 -13.64 5.77 1.12
C PHE A 368 -12.50 6.30 1.99
N ALA A 369 -12.84 6.84 3.15
CA ALA A 369 -11.86 7.33 4.13
C ALA A 369 -12.45 7.29 5.54
N THR A 370 -11.63 7.32 6.58
CA THR A 370 -12.13 7.55 7.94
C THR A 370 -12.51 9.02 8.13
N GLY A 371 -13.37 9.34 9.11
CA GLY A 371 -13.72 10.74 9.40
C GLY A 371 -12.50 11.61 9.71
N ALA A 372 -11.62 11.13 10.59
CA ALA A 372 -10.39 11.83 10.96
C ALA A 372 -9.44 12.02 9.77
N THR A 373 -9.39 11.07 8.84
CA THR A 373 -8.58 11.19 7.62
C THR A 373 -9.11 12.27 6.68
N VAL A 374 -10.44 12.41 6.54
CA VAL A 374 -11.04 13.48 5.73
C VAL A 374 -10.72 14.85 6.33
N ASP A 375 -10.82 14.99 7.65
CA ASP A 375 -10.49 16.25 8.32
C ASP A 375 -8.99 16.58 8.17
N ARG A 376 -8.11 15.59 8.31
CA ARG A 376 -6.67 15.75 8.06
C ARG A 376 -6.40 16.13 6.60
N LEU A 377 -7.04 15.49 5.63
CA LEU A 377 -6.88 15.82 4.20
C LEU A 377 -7.19 17.31 3.95
N ARG A 378 -8.25 17.84 4.54
CA ARG A 378 -8.62 19.26 4.37
C ARG A 378 -7.61 20.23 4.96
N SER A 379 -6.87 19.84 6.00
CA SER A 379 -5.78 20.68 6.53
C SER A 379 -4.64 20.93 5.52
N PHE A 380 -4.56 20.13 4.45
CA PHE A 380 -3.62 20.33 3.35
C PHE A 380 -4.18 21.20 2.22
N ALA A 381 -5.46 21.59 2.27
CA ALA A 381 -6.00 22.57 1.35
C ALA A 381 -5.29 23.91 1.58
N ARG A 382 -4.92 24.58 0.50
CA ARG A 382 -4.17 25.83 0.55
C ARG A 382 -4.82 26.83 -0.38
N GLU A 383 -4.95 28.06 0.09
CA GLU A 383 -5.23 29.17 -0.80
C GLU A 383 -3.99 29.49 -1.66
N PRO A 384 -4.19 29.96 -2.91
CA PRO A 384 -3.08 30.38 -3.76
C PRO A 384 -2.37 31.59 -3.14
N ASP A 385 -1.13 31.39 -2.69
CA ASP A 385 -0.27 32.44 -2.17
C ASP A 385 1.05 32.44 -2.95
N PRO A 386 1.30 33.46 -3.81
CA PRO A 386 2.50 33.52 -4.63
C PRO A 386 3.78 33.80 -3.84
N GLU A 387 3.70 34.29 -2.59
CA GLU A 387 4.88 34.59 -1.76
C GLU A 387 5.33 33.41 -0.90
N ARG A 388 4.45 32.42 -0.68
CA ARG A 388 4.73 31.22 0.12
C ARG A 388 5.92 30.42 -0.41
N ASP A 389 6.63 29.78 0.51
CA ASP A 389 7.67 28.80 0.19
C ASP A 389 7.08 27.53 -0.44
N LEU A 390 7.66 27.13 -1.57
CA LEU A 390 7.23 25.95 -2.32
C LEU A 390 7.67 24.67 -1.59
N SER A 391 6.74 23.75 -1.38
CA SER A 391 7.07 22.40 -0.89
C SER A 391 7.38 21.48 -2.06
N THR A 392 8.49 20.77 -2.01
CA THR A 392 8.91 19.87 -3.11
C THR A 392 9.23 18.47 -2.63
N VAL A 393 8.85 17.47 -3.41
CA VAL A 393 9.20 16.07 -3.14
C VAL A 393 9.50 15.32 -4.43
N THR A 394 10.59 14.55 -4.41
CA THR A 394 10.95 13.63 -5.50
C THR A 394 10.71 12.20 -5.07
N LEU A 395 9.93 11.46 -5.85
CA LEU A 395 9.52 10.09 -5.57
C LEU A 395 9.87 9.17 -6.74
N ALA A 396 10.02 7.86 -6.48
CA ALA A 396 9.93 6.89 -7.56
C ALA A 396 8.51 6.94 -8.17
N ALA A 397 8.39 6.81 -9.48
CA ALA A 397 7.07 6.86 -10.13
C ALA A 397 6.14 5.72 -9.66
N THR A 398 6.71 4.59 -9.21
CA THR A 398 6.00 3.44 -8.65
C THR A 398 5.64 3.60 -7.17
N ASP A 399 6.25 4.55 -6.44
CA ASP A 399 6.06 4.73 -5.00
C ASP A 399 4.58 5.04 -4.66
N PRO A 400 3.95 4.35 -3.70
CA PRO A 400 2.55 4.58 -3.35
C PRO A 400 2.26 6.00 -2.83
N ALA A 401 3.28 6.76 -2.41
CA ALA A 401 3.13 8.17 -2.03
C ALA A 401 2.89 9.09 -3.25
N ASN A 402 3.19 8.62 -4.47
CA ASN A 402 2.88 9.35 -5.70
C ASN A 402 1.40 9.10 -6.07
N PRO A 403 0.51 10.12 -6.02
CA PRO A 403 -0.88 9.92 -6.43
C PRO A 403 -1.06 9.88 -7.94
N TYR A 404 -0.12 10.43 -8.72
CA TYR A 404 -0.24 10.52 -10.18
C TYR A 404 0.00 9.18 -10.88
N GLY A 405 -0.82 8.91 -11.89
CA GLY A 405 -0.89 7.61 -12.55
C GLY A 405 -1.48 6.49 -11.70
N ALA A 406 -2.07 6.84 -10.54
CA ALA A 406 -2.77 5.93 -9.64
C ALA A 406 -4.14 6.54 -9.28
N ALA A 407 -4.24 7.26 -8.16
CA ALA A 407 -5.45 7.97 -7.77
C ALA A 407 -5.75 9.13 -8.74
N LEU A 408 -4.75 9.96 -9.04
CA LEU A 408 -4.85 11.07 -9.97
C LEU A 408 -4.40 10.65 -11.38
N PRO A 409 -5.07 11.12 -12.45
CA PRO A 409 -4.57 10.93 -13.81
C PRO A 409 -3.26 11.69 -14.03
N TRP A 410 -2.45 11.25 -14.99
CA TRP A 410 -1.32 12.04 -15.46
C TRP A 410 -1.81 13.36 -16.07
N PRO A 411 -1.22 14.52 -15.75
CA PRO A 411 -1.57 15.78 -16.39
C PRO A 411 -1.32 15.70 -17.90
N GLN A 412 -2.12 16.42 -18.68
CA GLN A 412 -1.86 16.55 -20.11
C GLN A 412 -0.64 17.45 -20.30
N SER A 413 0.40 16.95 -20.97
CA SER A 413 1.50 17.80 -21.43
C SER A 413 0.97 18.76 -22.50
N PRO A 414 1.49 20.00 -22.58
CA PRO A 414 1.10 20.93 -23.63
C PRO A 414 1.30 20.31 -25.02
N PRO A 415 0.43 20.62 -26.00
CA PRO A 415 0.58 20.11 -27.36
C PRO A 415 1.89 20.62 -27.95
N ALA A 416 2.86 19.71 -28.11
CA ALA A 416 4.00 19.95 -29.00
C ALA A 416 3.52 19.77 -30.44
N ASP A 417 3.94 20.67 -31.33
CA ASP A 417 3.72 20.56 -32.78
C ASP A 417 4.08 19.15 -33.28
N ASP A 418 3.30 18.70 -34.28
CA ASP A 418 3.21 17.36 -34.86
C ASP A 418 4.55 16.57 -34.93
N ASP A 419 4.43 15.25 -34.80
CA ASP A 419 5.44 14.19 -34.97
C ASP A 419 6.46 13.88 -33.85
N ARG A 420 6.47 14.59 -32.70
CA ARG A 420 7.44 14.33 -31.61
C ARG A 420 6.92 13.58 -30.37
N ARG A 421 5.79 12.88 -30.44
CA ARG A 421 5.27 12.06 -29.30
C ARG A 421 6.06 10.77 -29.10
N GLY A 422 7.23 10.85 -28.46
CA GLY A 422 8.01 9.66 -28.08
C GLY A 422 7.61 9.04 -26.74
N HIS A 423 7.42 9.86 -25.70
CA HIS A 423 7.38 9.37 -24.32
C HIS A 423 6.15 9.87 -23.57
N ARG A 424 5.42 8.95 -22.92
CA ARG A 424 4.29 9.25 -22.02
C ARG A 424 4.67 8.87 -20.59
N PRO A 425 4.22 9.63 -19.58
CA PRO A 425 4.47 9.28 -18.18
C PRO A 425 3.79 7.96 -17.82
N GLY A 426 4.39 7.23 -16.89
CA GLY A 426 3.86 5.96 -16.39
C GLY A 426 4.57 5.50 -15.12
N ARG A 427 3.91 4.66 -14.33
CA ARG A 427 4.48 4.08 -13.10
C ARG A 427 5.44 2.95 -13.46
N LYS A 428 6.64 3.30 -13.94
CA LYS A 428 7.66 2.36 -14.41
C LYS A 428 8.83 2.28 -13.44
N ALA A 429 9.40 1.09 -13.30
CA ALA A 429 10.62 0.88 -12.51
C ALA A 429 11.76 1.80 -12.97
N GLY A 430 12.37 2.51 -12.02
CA GLY A 430 13.47 3.46 -12.26
C GLY A 430 13.06 4.82 -12.84
N ALA A 431 11.77 5.08 -13.04
CA ALA A 431 11.28 6.43 -13.35
C ALA A 431 11.09 7.25 -12.07
N LEU A 432 11.24 8.56 -12.15
CA LEU A 432 11.06 9.49 -11.03
C LEU A 432 9.98 10.53 -11.36
N VAL A 433 9.32 11.03 -10.32
CA VAL A 433 8.42 12.17 -10.39
C VAL A 433 8.85 13.23 -9.39
N VAL A 434 8.61 14.50 -9.71
CA VAL A 434 8.81 15.61 -8.78
C VAL A 434 7.51 16.36 -8.63
N LEU A 435 7.02 16.43 -7.40
CA LEU A 435 5.84 17.21 -7.03
C LEU A 435 6.28 18.54 -6.43
N VAL A 436 5.60 19.63 -6.81
CA VAL A 436 5.77 20.97 -6.26
C VAL A 436 4.39 21.42 -5.77
N ASP A 437 4.27 21.63 -4.45
CA ASP A 437 3.01 21.89 -3.76
C ASP A 437 1.87 20.92 -4.13
N GLY A 438 2.24 19.67 -4.36
CA GLY A 438 1.32 18.59 -4.71
C GLY A 438 0.99 18.49 -6.20
N GLU A 439 1.44 19.44 -7.03
CA GLU A 439 1.32 19.35 -8.48
C GLU A 439 2.51 18.62 -9.10
N LEU A 440 2.27 17.77 -10.09
CA LEU A 440 3.35 17.11 -10.83
C LEU A 440 4.09 18.13 -11.71
N ALA A 441 5.34 18.45 -11.37
CA ALA A 441 6.15 19.39 -12.13
C ALA A 441 7.04 18.70 -13.17
N LEU A 442 7.69 17.59 -12.77
CA LEU A 442 8.63 16.85 -13.61
C LEU A 442 8.36 15.35 -13.58
N TYR A 443 8.50 14.70 -14.73
CA TYR A 443 8.61 13.24 -14.85
C TYR A 443 9.93 12.88 -15.53
N VAL A 444 10.68 11.95 -14.95
CA VAL A 444 11.96 11.47 -15.48
C VAL A 444 11.81 9.99 -15.83
N GLU A 445 12.08 9.63 -17.08
CA GLU A 445 11.98 8.25 -17.54
C GLU A 445 13.05 7.35 -16.92
N ARG A 446 12.81 6.04 -16.93
CA ARG A 446 13.80 5.01 -16.59
C ARG A 446 15.14 5.29 -17.29
N GLY A 447 16.21 5.35 -16.50
CA GLY A 447 17.57 5.62 -16.99
C GLY A 447 17.89 7.11 -17.18
N GLY A 448 16.93 8.01 -16.96
CA GLY A 448 17.16 9.44 -16.82
C GLY A 448 17.22 10.27 -18.11
N LYS A 449 17.35 9.62 -19.27
CA LYS A 449 17.67 10.29 -20.54
C LYS A 449 16.62 11.29 -21.00
N THR A 450 15.36 11.00 -20.74
CA THR A 450 14.23 11.83 -21.16
C THR A 450 13.46 12.32 -19.94
N MET A 451 13.07 13.59 -19.99
CA MET A 451 12.25 14.24 -18.98
C MET A 451 11.03 14.90 -19.64
N LEU A 452 9.92 14.95 -18.91
CA LEU A 452 8.71 15.67 -19.28
C LEU A 452 8.40 16.76 -18.25
N THR A 453 7.87 17.89 -18.72
CA THR A 453 7.32 18.96 -17.89
C THR A 453 5.81 19.07 -18.06
N PHE A 454 5.14 19.65 -17.06
CA PHE A 454 3.67 19.78 -17.06
C PHE A 454 3.21 21.23 -16.86
N GLY A 455 3.86 22.17 -17.56
CA GLY A 455 3.40 23.57 -17.64
C GLY A 455 3.55 24.39 -16.36
N SER A 456 4.39 23.95 -15.41
CA SER A 456 4.60 24.65 -14.14
C SER A 456 5.31 26.00 -14.32
N PRO A 457 5.02 27.00 -13.47
CA PRO A 457 5.74 28.27 -13.47
C PRO A 457 7.26 28.09 -13.31
N GLN A 458 8.04 29.06 -13.77
CA GLN A 458 9.51 28.99 -13.72
C GLN A 458 10.05 28.77 -12.29
N ARG A 459 9.41 29.38 -11.27
CA ARG A 459 9.77 29.17 -9.84
C ARG A 459 9.63 27.71 -9.43
N SER A 460 8.57 27.03 -9.90
CA SER A 460 8.32 25.61 -9.63
C SER A 460 9.33 24.70 -10.35
N ILE A 461 9.75 25.05 -11.56
CA ILE A 461 10.77 24.29 -12.30
C ILE A 461 12.12 24.33 -11.57
N VAL A 462 12.52 25.50 -11.05
CA VAL A 462 13.75 25.65 -10.27
C VAL A 462 13.70 24.82 -8.99
N ALA A 463 12.61 24.93 -8.23
CA ALA A 463 12.43 24.14 -7.01
C ALA A 463 12.40 22.63 -7.30
N ALA A 464 11.76 22.20 -8.39
CA ALA A 464 11.72 20.80 -8.79
C ALA A 464 13.10 20.26 -9.18
N ALA A 465 13.92 21.05 -9.89
CA ALA A 465 15.29 20.69 -10.25
C ALA A 465 16.18 20.51 -9.00
N GLN A 466 16.04 21.38 -8.00
CA GLN A 466 16.75 21.28 -6.73
C GLN A 466 16.34 20.01 -5.96
N SER A 467 15.04 19.74 -5.87
CA SER A 467 14.52 18.51 -5.23
C SER A 467 15.05 17.24 -5.93
N LEU A 468 15.04 17.23 -7.27
CA LEU A 468 15.57 16.11 -8.04
C LEU A 468 17.07 15.89 -7.78
N ALA A 469 17.87 16.96 -7.77
CA ALA A 469 19.28 16.89 -7.49
C ALA A 469 19.56 16.36 -6.07
N ALA A 470 18.82 16.83 -5.07
CA ALA A 470 18.93 16.36 -3.69
C ALA A 470 18.60 14.85 -3.57
N ALA A 471 17.54 14.39 -4.24
CA ALA A 471 17.15 12.98 -4.24
C ALA A 471 18.22 12.07 -4.89
N VAL A 472 18.81 12.49 -6.01
CA VAL A 472 19.90 11.75 -6.68
C VAL A 472 21.16 11.69 -5.81
N ARG A 473 21.51 12.78 -5.12
CA ARG A 473 22.65 12.79 -4.19
C ARG A 473 22.44 11.86 -3.00
N ARG A 474 21.25 11.92 -2.39
CA ARG A 474 20.87 11.08 -1.25
C ARG A 474 20.92 9.59 -1.57
N SER A 475 20.51 9.20 -2.79
CA SER A 475 20.54 7.79 -3.22
C SER A 475 21.94 7.29 -3.62
N GLY A 476 22.96 8.15 -3.62
CA GLY A 476 24.29 7.80 -4.15
C GLY A 476 24.28 7.55 -5.66
N GLY A 477 23.23 8.01 -6.34
CA GLY A 477 22.94 7.70 -7.73
C GLY A 477 23.67 8.57 -8.74
N ARG A 478 23.37 8.31 -10.01
CA ARG A 478 23.76 9.15 -11.14
C ARG A 478 22.56 9.39 -12.03
N LEU A 479 22.44 10.59 -12.55
CA LEU A 479 21.38 10.95 -13.48
C LEU A 479 21.98 11.62 -14.70
N LYS A 480 21.54 11.24 -15.90
CA LYS A 480 21.93 11.87 -17.15
C LYS A 480 20.68 12.19 -17.95
N VAL A 481 20.43 13.47 -18.19
CA VAL A 481 19.28 13.98 -18.94
C VAL A 481 19.77 14.46 -20.30
N GLU A 482 19.19 13.96 -21.39
CA GLU A 482 19.55 14.30 -22.77
C GLU A 482 18.47 15.19 -23.40
N ARG A 483 17.19 14.90 -23.11
CA ARG A 483 16.04 15.59 -23.69
C ARG A 483 14.98 15.98 -22.64
N VAL A 484 14.34 17.12 -22.87
CA VAL A 484 13.17 17.63 -22.12
C VAL A 484 12.07 17.94 -23.14
N ASP A 485 10.88 17.36 -22.97
CA ASP A 485 9.73 17.56 -23.85
C ASP A 485 10.04 17.34 -25.36
N GLY A 486 10.94 16.40 -25.63
CA GLY A 486 11.42 16.07 -26.98
C GLY A 486 12.53 16.97 -27.53
N ALA A 487 12.83 18.10 -26.89
CA ALA A 487 13.94 19.00 -27.24
C ALA A 487 15.24 18.61 -26.51
N PHE A 488 16.40 19.01 -27.04
CA PHE A 488 17.69 18.83 -26.34
C PHE A 488 17.70 19.67 -25.06
N VAL A 489 18.18 19.08 -23.95
CA VAL A 489 18.04 19.72 -22.62
C VAL A 489 18.79 21.05 -22.48
N VAL A 490 19.94 21.20 -23.14
CA VAL A 490 20.76 22.42 -23.03
C VAL A 490 20.08 23.56 -23.79
N GLY A 491 19.98 24.72 -23.15
CA GLY A 491 19.29 25.90 -23.71
C GLY A 491 17.79 25.96 -23.40
N THR A 492 17.24 24.97 -22.68
CA THR A 492 15.86 25.00 -22.19
C THR A 492 15.78 25.64 -20.79
N PRO A 493 14.62 26.20 -20.37
CA PRO A 493 14.44 26.71 -19.01
C PRO A 493 14.68 25.67 -17.92
N VAL A 494 14.30 24.41 -18.18
CA VAL A 494 14.58 23.27 -17.29
C VAL A 494 16.06 22.94 -17.26
N GLY A 495 16.74 23.00 -18.41
CA GLY A 495 18.18 22.78 -18.49
C GLY A 495 18.96 23.79 -17.65
N ALA A 496 18.58 25.07 -17.69
CA ALA A 496 19.17 26.10 -16.82
C ALA A 496 18.94 25.80 -15.34
N ALA A 497 17.71 25.48 -14.96
CA ALA A 497 17.37 25.10 -13.58
C ALA A 497 18.15 23.86 -13.08
N LEU A 498 18.37 22.86 -13.94
CA LEU A 498 19.19 21.68 -13.61
C LEU A 498 20.66 22.05 -13.43
N VAL A 499 21.22 22.93 -14.26
CA VAL A 499 22.60 23.42 -14.09
C VAL A 499 22.74 24.15 -12.75
N ASP A 500 21.79 25.04 -12.41
CA ASP A 500 21.77 25.74 -11.13
C ASP A 500 21.64 24.79 -9.94
N ALA A 501 20.94 23.66 -10.12
CA ALA A 501 20.84 22.59 -9.13
C ALA A 501 22.12 21.73 -9.02
N GLY A 502 23.14 21.98 -9.85
CA GLY A 502 24.47 21.36 -9.81
C GLY A 502 24.71 20.26 -10.84
N PHE A 503 23.93 20.20 -11.92
CA PHE A 503 24.23 19.31 -13.05
C PHE A 503 25.33 19.92 -13.93
N SER A 504 26.24 19.08 -14.43
CA SER A 504 27.29 19.50 -15.37
C SER A 504 26.88 19.24 -16.82
N ALA A 505 27.22 20.18 -17.70
CA ALA A 505 27.00 20.03 -19.13
C ALA A 505 28.00 19.03 -19.73
N THR A 506 27.50 18.20 -20.64
CA THR A 506 28.25 17.24 -21.44
C THR A 506 27.80 17.36 -22.90
N PRO A 507 28.59 16.89 -23.89
CA PRO A 507 28.16 16.90 -25.29
C PRO A 507 26.84 16.16 -25.55
N GLN A 508 26.44 15.27 -24.64
CA GLN A 508 25.24 14.45 -24.75
C GLN A 508 24.11 14.91 -23.82
N GLY A 509 24.18 16.09 -23.20
CA GLY A 509 23.15 16.63 -22.30
C GLY A 509 23.71 17.02 -20.93
N LEU A 510 22.90 16.90 -19.88
CA LEU A 510 23.26 17.23 -18.50
C LEU A 510 23.50 15.99 -17.65
N ARG A 511 24.44 16.04 -16.72
CA ARG A 511 24.76 14.93 -15.82
C ARG A 511 24.91 15.38 -14.37
N LEU A 512 24.38 14.59 -13.45
CA LEU A 512 24.65 14.66 -12.03
C LEU A 512 25.26 13.34 -11.54
N ARG A 513 26.26 13.44 -10.67
CA ARG A 513 26.87 12.31 -9.96
C ARG A 513 26.91 12.68 -8.48
N ALA A 514 26.34 11.82 -7.64
CA ALA A 514 26.42 11.93 -6.18
C ALA A 514 27.86 11.81 -5.68
#